data_AF-A0A931SY97-F1
#
_entry.id   AF-A0A931SY97-F1
#
_cell.length_a   1.000
_cell.length_b   1.000
_cell.length_c   1.000
_cell.angle_alpha   90.00
_cell.angle_beta   90.00
_cell.angle_gamma   90.00
#
_symmetry.space_group_name_H-M   'P 1'
#
loop_
_entity.id
_entity.type
_entity.pdbx_description
1 polymer ?
#
loop_
_entity_poly.entity_id
_entity_poly.type
_entity_poly.pdbx_seq_one_letter_code
_entity_poly.pdbx_strand_id
1 'polypeptide(L)' 'MEGGKDVFVHYSAIQADGFRTLQEGQQVQFDIVDGKKGPQASNVQPL' A
#
# COMPACT_ATOMS: atom_id res chain seq x y z
N MET A 1 -6.59 -1.55 -19.52
CA MET A 1 -7.36 -2.03 -18.36
C MET A 1 -6.69 -1.46 -17.12
N GLU A 2 -6.98 -0.21 -16.78
CA GLU A 2 -6.58 0.37 -15.50
C GLU A 2 -7.71 0.05 -14.51
N GLY A 3 -7.70 -1.18 -14.03
CA GLY A 3 -8.75 -1.73 -13.16
C GLY A 3 -8.13 -2.80 -12.28
N GLY A 4 -7.04 -2.44 -11.61
CA GLY A 4 -6.51 -3.25 -10.52
C GLY A 4 -7.54 -3.29 -9.40
N LYS A 5 -7.70 -4.44 -8.75
CA LYS A 5 -8.55 -4.56 -7.56
C LYS A 5 -8.03 -3.58 -6.50
N ASP A 6 -8.93 -2.83 -5.88
CA ASP A 6 -8.58 -1.99 -4.74
C ASP A 6 -8.02 -2.88 -3.62
N VAL A 7 -6.82 -2.52 -3.13
CA VAL A 7 -6.15 -3.21 -2.04
C VAL A 7 -6.09 -2.28 -0.84
N PHE A 8 -6.47 -2.79 0.34
CA PHE A 8 -6.41 -2.00 1.56
C PHE A 8 -4.96 -1.79 2.03
N VAL A 9 -4.59 -0.54 2.32
CA VAL A 9 -3.28 -0.16 2.86
C VAL A 9 -3.47 0.37 4.29
N HIS A 10 -2.79 -0.21 5.26
CA HIS A 10 -2.68 0.36 6.60
C HIS A 10 -1.38 1.18 6.71
N TYR A 11 -1.39 2.30 7.44
CA TYR A 11 -0.21 3.18 7.56
C TYR A 11 1.04 2.46 8.08
N SER A 12 0.88 1.39 8.86
CA SER A 12 1.99 0.58 9.37
C SER A 12 2.74 -0.19 8.28
N ALA A 13 2.12 -0.40 7.11
CA ALA A 13 2.74 -1.09 5.98
C ALA A 13 3.70 -0.18 5.19
N ILE A 14 3.60 1.14 5.36
CA ILE A 14 4.41 2.13 4.65
C ILE A 14 5.84 2.14 5.21
N GLN A 15 6.79 1.82 4.33
CA GLN A 15 8.23 1.87 4.58
C GLN A 15 8.73 3.27 4.21
N ALA A 16 8.78 4.16 5.19
CA ALA A 16 9.38 5.49 5.05
C ALA A 16 10.10 5.85 6.35
N ASP A 17 11.22 6.56 6.23
CA ASP A 17 11.90 7.16 7.37
C ASP A 17 11.12 8.43 7.79
N GLY A 18 10.72 8.52 9.06
CA GLY A 18 9.87 9.60 9.55
C GLY A 18 8.36 9.38 9.34
N PHE A 19 7.68 10.32 8.68
CA PHE A 19 6.22 10.31 8.53
C PHE A 19 5.74 9.32 7.46
N ARG A 20 5.01 8.29 7.89
CA ARG A 20 4.42 7.24 7.05
C ARG A 20 3.10 7.71 6.42
N THR A 21 3.20 8.52 5.38
CA THR A 21 2.03 9.03 4.63
C THR A 21 2.21 8.85 3.13
N LEU A 22 1.09 8.71 2.43
CA LEU A 22 1.03 8.73 0.96
C LEU A 22 0.24 9.97 0.53
N GLN A 23 0.64 10.58 -0.57
CA GLN A 23 -0.10 11.67 -1.20
C GLN A 23 -1.09 11.11 -2.22
N GLU A 24 -2.19 11.82 -2.46
CA GLU A 24 -3.13 11.44 -3.52
C GLU A 24 -2.43 11.42 -4.87
N GLY A 25 -2.63 10.35 -5.65
CA GLY A 25 -1.96 10.15 -6.94
C GLY A 25 -0.49 9.71 -6.85
N GLN A 26 0.08 9.56 -5.66
CA GLN A 26 1.44 9.06 -5.49
C GLN A 26 1.54 7.61 -5.94
N GLN A 27 2.47 7.33 -6.84
CA GLN A 27 2.76 5.96 -7.25
C GLN A 27 3.57 5.24 -6.18
N VAL A 28 3.23 3.97 -5.94
CA VAL A 28 3.84 3.15 -4.90
C VAL A 28 4.09 1.74 -5.43
N GLN A 29 5.11 1.10 -4.86
CA GLN A 29 5.34 -0.34 -4.95
C GLN A 29 4.90 -1.01 -3.66
N PHE A 30 4.26 -2.17 -3.76
CA PHE A 30 3.82 -2.95 -2.61
C PHE A 30 3.66 -4.43 -2.95
N ASP A 31 3.63 -5.27 -1.92
CA ASP A 31 3.28 -6.68 -2.01
C ASP A 31 1.83 -6.89 -1.59
N ILE A 32 1.10 -7.79 -2.27
CA ILE A 32 -0.24 -8.22 -1.85
C ILE A 32 -0.12 -9.43 -0.93
N VAL A 33 -0.71 -9.35 0.26
CA VAL A 33 -0.77 -10.46 1.22
C VAL A 33 -2.21 -10.71 1.66
N ASP A 34 -2.56 -11.97 1.92
CA ASP A 34 -3.86 -12.34 2.47
C ASP A 34 -3.94 -12.00 3.97
N GLY A 35 -4.82 -11.06 4.32
CA GLY A 35 -5.09 -10.65 5.68
C GLY A 35 -6.36 -11.26 6.27
N LYS A 36 -6.58 -11.04 7.57
CA LYS A 36 -7.81 -11.48 8.28
C LYS A 36 -9.12 -10.92 7.68
N LYS A 37 -9.05 -9.84 6.89
CA LYS A 37 -10.19 -9.17 6.26
C LYS A 37 -10.12 -9.21 4.72
N GLY A 38 -9.30 -10.08 4.16
CA GLY A 38 -9.02 -10.16 2.73
C GLY A 38 -7.66 -9.57 2.34
N PRO A 39 -7.39 -9.41 1.03
CA PRO A 39 -6.13 -8.91 0.51
C PRO A 39 -5.78 -7.52 1.03
N GLN A 40 -4.55 -7.34 1.48
CA GLN A 40 -4.00 -6.07 1.96
C GLN A 40 -2.58 -5.86 1.43
N ALA A 41 -2.14 -4.61 1.40
CA ALA A 41 -0.81 -4.23 0.95
C ALA A 41 0.20 -4.34 2.10
N SER A 42 1.39 -4.86 1.80
CA SER A 42 2.56 -4.93 2.68
C SER A 42 3.77 -4.30 1.98
N ASN A 43 4.80 -3.96 2.76
CA ASN A 43 6.06 -3.38 2.26
C ASN A 43 5.85 -2.18 1.32
N VAL A 44 4.88 -1.31 1.63
CA VAL A 44 4.48 -0.22 0.74
C VAL A 44 5.59 0.83 0.69
N GLN A 45 6.11 1.12 -0.50
CA GLN A 45 7.19 2.07 -0.73
C GLN A 45 6.77 3.10 -1.78
N PRO A 46 6.96 4.41 -1.51
CA PRO A 46 6.97 5.43 -2.56
C PRO A 46 7.88 5.04 -3.72
N LEU A 47 7.40 5.23 -4.95
CA LEU A 47 8.27 5.22 -6.14
C LEU A 47 8.98 6.57 -6.32
#